data_AF-A0A552JHU4-F1
#
_entry.id   AF-A0A552JHU4-F1
#
_cell.length_a   1.000
_cell.length_b   1.000
_cell.length_c   1.000
_cell.angle_alpha   90.00
_cell.angle_beta   90.00
_cell.angle_gamma   90.00
#
_symmetry.space_group_name_H-M   'P 1'
#
loop_
_entity.id
_entity.type
_entity.pdbx_description
1 polymer ?
#
loop_
_entity_poly.entity_id
_entity_poly.type
_entity_poly.pdbx_seq_one_letter_code
_entity_poly.pdbx_strand_id
1 'polypeptide(L)'
;MNKNRLFPTLALAGATSLAAMLTPVAAMAIPAVTTFNVNRSWSEGSDTASLVGTVDVPVGSYTIQNGAPNPFTNVNLTLTVNGNAVTLNAVDLTDTSAPAQFLVDATSSVLTFNPDVSDPGCSSSSICSSSLEFIDSSLGLSGPRYSIQLASVFGISESIELGLIPAFTSVSSSPNFPVTFGTAQQQPATSVPEPTATVGLLGLGLLGVGSALKRMGK
;
A
#
# COMPACT_ATOMS: atom_id res chain seq x y z
N MET A 1 -55.56 8.13 70.54
CA MET A 1 -54.56 9.02 71.17
C MET A 1 -53.30 8.98 70.31
N ASN A 2 -53.07 9.99 69.47
CA ASN A 2 -52.35 11.25 69.73
C ASN A 2 -50.82 11.05 69.79
N LYS A 3 -50.08 11.54 68.77
CA LYS A 3 -49.03 12.60 68.90
C LYS A 3 -48.13 12.74 67.64
N ASN A 4 -48.26 13.92 67.02
CA ASN A 4 -47.22 14.84 66.53
C ASN A 4 -45.81 14.30 66.18
N ARG A 5 -45.41 14.50 64.91
CA ARG A 5 -44.46 15.53 64.40
C ARG A 5 -42.98 15.22 64.64
N LEU A 6 -42.20 15.19 63.55
CA LEU A 6 -41.13 16.15 63.22
C LEU A 6 -40.23 15.54 62.13
N PHE A 7 -40.19 16.20 60.97
CA PHE A 7 -39.11 16.02 59.99
C PHE A 7 -37.87 16.77 60.47
N PRO A 8 -36.67 16.21 60.27
CA PRO A 8 -35.47 17.02 60.05
C PRO A 8 -34.82 16.70 58.70
N THR A 9 -34.87 17.71 57.83
CA THR A 9 -33.75 18.36 57.12
C THR A 9 -32.53 17.53 56.66
N LEU A 10 -32.32 17.60 55.35
CA LEU A 10 -31.10 17.56 54.53
C LEU A 10 -29.78 17.08 55.16
N ALA A 11 -29.16 16.10 54.51
CA ALA A 11 -27.72 16.06 54.30
C ALA A 11 -27.42 16.04 52.79
N LEU A 12 -26.83 17.14 52.36
CA LEU A 12 -26.17 17.42 51.11
C LEU A 12 -24.95 16.50 50.91
N ALA A 13 -24.75 16.03 49.68
CA ALA A 13 -23.47 15.74 49.00
C ALA A 13 -23.48 14.36 48.32
N GLY A 14 -23.44 14.40 46.99
CA GLY A 14 -23.23 13.24 46.15
C GLY A 14 -23.16 13.61 44.66
N ALA A 15 -22.66 14.80 44.35
CA ALA A 15 -22.27 15.13 42.99
C ALA A 15 -20.87 14.55 42.78
N THR A 16 -20.79 13.36 42.19
CA THR A 16 -19.57 12.91 41.53
C THR A 16 -19.92 12.13 40.26
N SER A 17 -19.76 12.84 39.15
CA SER A 17 -19.10 12.35 37.93
C SER A 17 -19.90 11.42 37.01
N LEU A 18 -20.67 12.05 36.11
CA LEU A 18 -20.94 11.51 34.79
C LEU A 18 -19.65 11.59 33.96
N ALA A 19 -18.75 10.62 34.14
CA ALA A 19 -17.63 10.43 33.24
C ALA A 19 -18.19 9.78 31.97
N ALA A 20 -18.54 10.59 30.97
CA ALA A 20 -18.76 10.12 29.62
C ALA A 20 -17.46 9.44 29.16
N MET A 21 -17.48 8.10 29.08
CA MET A 21 -16.41 7.34 28.46
C MET A 21 -16.43 7.67 26.97
N LEU A 22 -15.67 8.69 26.58
CA LEU A 22 -15.26 8.89 25.20
C LEU A 22 -14.29 7.75 24.89
N THR A 23 -14.83 6.64 24.38
CA THR A 23 -14.00 5.67 23.67
C THR A 23 -13.35 6.43 22.53
N PRO A 24 -12.01 6.54 22.46
CA PRO A 24 -11.39 7.00 21.23
C PRO A 24 -11.80 5.98 20.16
N VAL A 25 -12.62 6.41 19.21
CA VAL A 25 -12.70 5.75 17.91
C VAL A 25 -11.27 5.82 17.42
N ALA A 26 -10.53 4.72 17.53
CA ALA A 26 -9.23 4.60 16.91
C ALA A 26 -9.47 4.92 15.44
N ALA A 27 -8.99 6.08 15.00
CA ALA A 27 -9.01 6.43 13.60
C ALA A 27 -8.31 5.26 12.90
N MET A 28 -9.08 4.49 12.11
CA MET A 28 -8.48 3.46 11.29
C MET A 28 -7.50 4.19 10.38
N ALA A 29 -6.21 4.02 10.66
CA ALA A 29 -5.18 4.62 9.84
C ALA A 29 -5.43 4.12 8.42
N ILE A 30 -5.66 5.04 7.48
CA ILE A 30 -5.71 4.69 6.07
C ILE A 30 -4.34 4.05 5.78
N PRO A 31 -4.29 2.79 5.30
CA PRO A 31 -3.02 2.13 5.08
C PRO A 31 -2.21 2.97 4.10
N ALA A 32 -0.99 3.31 4.48
CA ALA A 32 -0.12 4.15 3.68
C ALA A 32 0.16 3.44 2.35
N VAL A 33 -0.30 4.04 1.25
CA VAL A 33 0.03 3.58 -0.11
C VAL A 33 1.47 3.93 -0.38
N THR A 34 2.25 2.93 -0.77
CA THR A 34 3.66 3.08 -1.13
C THR A 34 3.84 2.83 -2.61
N THR A 35 4.54 3.75 -3.28
CA THR A 35 4.96 3.57 -4.68
C THR A 35 6.22 2.74 -4.71
N PHE A 36 6.21 1.65 -5.47
CA PHE A 36 7.36 0.78 -5.68
C PHE A 36 7.90 0.96 -7.10
N ASN A 37 9.20 1.24 -7.20
CA ASN A 37 9.93 1.20 -8.46
C ASN A 37 10.21 -0.25 -8.84
N VAL A 38 9.77 -0.62 -10.03
CA VAL A 38 10.01 -1.92 -10.65
C VAL A 38 11.13 -1.75 -11.66
N ASN A 39 12.15 -2.59 -11.55
CA ASN A 39 13.25 -2.66 -12.50
C ASN A 39 13.74 -4.10 -12.58
N ARG A 40 13.16 -4.86 -13.50
CA ARG A 40 13.41 -6.29 -13.67
C ARG A 40 13.90 -6.57 -15.07
N SER A 41 14.75 -7.57 -15.20
CA SER A 41 15.25 -8.06 -16.48
C SER A 41 15.53 -9.55 -16.43
N TRP A 42 15.18 -10.27 -17.49
CA TRP A 42 15.43 -11.71 -17.64
C TRP A 42 15.69 -12.04 -19.11
N SER A 43 16.16 -13.26 -19.35
CA SER A 43 16.58 -13.70 -20.69
C SER A 43 16.36 -15.19 -20.88
N GLU A 44 16.08 -15.57 -22.13
CA GLU A 44 15.97 -16.95 -22.58
C GLU A 44 16.80 -17.11 -23.85
N GLY A 45 17.96 -17.78 -23.76
CA GLY A 45 18.89 -17.88 -24.89
C GLY A 45 19.39 -16.49 -25.34
N SER A 46 19.08 -16.11 -26.58
CA SER A 46 19.41 -14.80 -27.15
C SER A 46 18.35 -13.72 -26.92
N ASP A 47 17.17 -14.11 -26.44
CA ASP A 47 16.05 -13.20 -26.24
C ASP A 47 16.10 -12.57 -24.85
N THR A 48 15.64 -11.32 -24.77
CA THR A 48 15.71 -10.51 -23.55
C THR A 48 14.38 -9.82 -23.29
N ALA A 49 14.05 -9.70 -22.01
CA ALA A 49 12.90 -8.93 -21.57
C ALA A 49 13.23 -8.09 -20.34
N SER A 50 12.54 -6.97 -20.20
CA SER A 50 12.61 -6.11 -19.03
C SER A 50 11.26 -5.51 -18.69
N LEU A 51 11.05 -5.24 -17.40
CA LEU A 51 9.86 -4.59 -16.87
C LEU A 51 10.30 -3.43 -16.00
N VAL A 52 9.95 -2.22 -16.40
CA VAL A 52 10.36 -0.98 -15.72
C VAL A 52 9.17 -0.07 -15.49
N GLY A 53 9.06 0.51 -14.31
CA GLY A 53 8.01 1.48 -14.01
C GLY A 53 7.65 1.49 -12.54
N THR A 54 6.38 1.72 -12.23
CA THR A 54 5.88 1.87 -10.87
C THR A 54 4.58 1.14 -10.63
N VAL A 55 4.40 0.66 -9.41
CA VAL A 55 3.12 0.17 -8.89
C VAL A 55 2.86 0.76 -7.51
N ASP A 56 1.60 1.08 -7.22
CA ASP A 56 1.18 1.60 -5.91
C ASP A 56 0.42 0.54 -5.14
N VAL A 57 0.96 0.15 -3.98
CA VAL A 57 0.42 -0.91 -3.12
C VAL A 57 0.43 -0.42 -1.67
N PRO A 58 -0.67 -0.52 -0.91
CA PRO A 58 -0.65 -0.25 0.51
C PRO A 58 0.27 -1.22 1.26
N VAL A 59 0.92 -0.74 2.31
CA VAL A 59 1.78 -1.60 3.15
C VAL A 59 0.93 -2.67 3.83
N GLY A 60 1.33 -3.93 3.70
CA GLY A 60 0.63 -5.08 4.24
C GLY A 60 0.95 -6.38 3.49
N SER A 61 0.42 -7.48 4.01
CA SER A 61 0.49 -8.80 3.38
C SER A 61 -0.90 -9.19 2.86
N TYR A 62 -0.97 -9.60 1.60
CA TYR A 62 -2.20 -9.88 0.88
C TYR A 62 -2.16 -11.26 0.26
N THR A 63 -3.25 -11.99 0.42
CA THR A 63 -3.52 -13.21 -0.36
C THR A 63 -4.49 -12.84 -1.47
N ILE A 64 -4.11 -13.13 -2.70
CA ILE A 64 -4.88 -12.80 -3.89
C ILE A 64 -5.29 -14.09 -4.60
N GLN A 65 -6.54 -14.14 -5.06
CA GLN A 65 -7.13 -15.23 -5.84
C GLN A 65 -8.07 -14.67 -6.90
N ASN A 66 -8.42 -15.47 -7.91
CA ASN A 66 -9.43 -15.11 -8.90
C ASN A 66 -10.75 -14.74 -8.21
N GLY A 67 -11.33 -13.61 -8.62
CA GLY A 67 -12.57 -13.05 -8.07
C GLY A 67 -12.40 -12.27 -6.77
N ALA A 68 -11.22 -12.28 -6.15
CA ALA A 68 -10.91 -11.45 -4.98
C ALA A 68 -10.35 -10.07 -5.39
N PRO A 69 -10.61 -9.01 -4.61
CA PRO A 69 -9.92 -7.73 -4.79
C PRO A 69 -8.40 -7.89 -4.67
N ASN A 70 -7.66 -7.10 -5.45
CA ASN A 70 -6.20 -7.04 -5.39
C ASN A 70 -5.74 -5.70 -4.79
N PRO A 71 -4.52 -5.63 -4.21
CA PRO A 71 -4.05 -4.45 -3.49
C PRO A 71 -3.43 -3.37 -4.40
N PHE A 72 -3.40 -3.58 -5.73
CA PHE A 72 -2.79 -2.63 -6.66
C PHE A 72 -3.75 -1.48 -6.94
N THR A 73 -3.35 -0.28 -6.55
CA THR A 73 -4.17 0.93 -6.73
C THR A 73 -3.82 1.71 -7.99
N ASN A 74 -2.60 1.55 -8.48
CA ASN A 74 -2.11 2.15 -9.71
C ASN A 74 -0.99 1.27 -10.28
N VAL A 75 -0.96 1.13 -11.60
CA VAL A 75 0.04 0.36 -12.34
C VAL A 75 0.48 1.18 -13.54
N ASN A 76 1.77 1.42 -13.66
CA ASN A 76 2.36 2.08 -14.81
C ASN A 76 3.71 1.41 -15.10
N LEU A 77 3.66 0.34 -15.87
CA LEU A 77 4.81 -0.49 -16.20
C LEU A 77 5.06 -0.46 -17.70
N THR A 78 6.33 -0.46 -18.09
CA THR A 78 6.76 -0.65 -19.47
C THR A 78 7.43 -2.01 -19.57
N LEU A 79 6.78 -2.93 -20.28
CA LEU A 79 7.35 -4.21 -20.66
C LEU A 79 8.10 -4.02 -21.97
N THR A 80 9.37 -4.39 -22.00
CA THR A 80 10.18 -4.44 -23.22
C THR A 80 10.55 -5.87 -23.51
N VAL A 81 10.25 -6.38 -24.70
CA VAL A 81 10.65 -7.72 -25.15
C VAL A 81 11.38 -7.59 -26.48
N ASN A 82 12.63 -8.04 -26.53
CA ASN A 82 13.52 -7.95 -27.70
C ASN A 82 13.54 -6.54 -28.32
N GLY A 83 13.58 -5.51 -27.48
CA GLY A 83 13.60 -4.10 -27.90
C GLY A 83 12.25 -3.48 -28.24
N ASN A 84 11.15 -4.24 -28.23
CA ASN A 84 9.80 -3.70 -28.43
C ASN A 84 9.17 -3.37 -27.09
N ALA A 85 8.74 -2.12 -26.88
CA ALA A 85 8.20 -1.64 -25.61
C ALA A 85 6.68 -1.40 -25.68
N VAL A 86 5.98 -1.78 -24.62
CA VAL A 86 4.54 -1.62 -24.45
C VAL A 86 4.21 -1.26 -22.99
N THR A 87 3.11 -0.54 -22.78
CA THR A 87 2.66 -0.16 -21.45
C THR A 87 1.67 -1.19 -20.90
N LEU A 88 1.84 -1.55 -19.63
CA LEU A 88 0.92 -2.36 -18.84
C LEU A 88 0.38 -1.49 -17.71
N ASN A 89 -0.94 -1.50 -17.51
CA ASN A 89 -1.64 -0.56 -16.64
C ASN A 89 -2.75 -1.19 -15.78
N ALA A 90 -2.91 -2.51 -15.82
CA ALA A 90 -3.85 -3.22 -15.00
C ALA A 90 -3.29 -4.57 -14.53
N VAL A 91 -3.95 -5.16 -13.55
CA VAL A 91 -3.65 -6.49 -13.01
C VAL A 91 -4.76 -7.46 -13.39
N ASP A 92 -4.38 -8.64 -13.86
CA ASP A 92 -5.27 -9.77 -14.10
C ASP A 92 -4.86 -10.97 -13.22
N LEU A 93 -5.87 -11.71 -12.76
CA LEU A 93 -5.74 -12.81 -11.81
C LEU A 93 -6.56 -14.03 -12.23
N THR A 94 -7.04 -14.05 -13.48
CA THR A 94 -7.94 -15.09 -13.99
C THR A 94 -7.31 -16.48 -13.83
N ASP A 95 -5.99 -16.56 -13.96
CA ASP A 95 -5.21 -17.80 -13.88
C ASP A 95 -4.81 -18.22 -12.44
N THR A 96 -5.13 -17.42 -11.40
CA THR A 96 -5.01 -17.86 -9.99
C THR A 96 -6.32 -18.48 -9.52
N SER A 97 -6.57 -19.73 -9.89
CA SER A 97 -7.76 -20.44 -9.44
C SER A 97 -7.55 -21.09 -8.06
N ALA A 98 -8.50 -20.88 -7.14
CA ALA A 98 -8.52 -21.63 -5.89
C ALA A 98 -8.46 -23.15 -6.20
N PRO A 99 -7.62 -23.92 -5.48
CA PRO A 99 -7.05 -23.61 -4.17
C PRO A 99 -5.69 -22.89 -4.18
N ALA A 100 -5.13 -22.60 -5.36
CA ALA A 100 -3.89 -21.82 -5.46
C ALA A 100 -4.08 -20.39 -4.96
N GLN A 101 -3.00 -19.79 -4.45
CA GLN A 101 -3.00 -18.46 -3.85
C GLN A 101 -1.80 -17.67 -4.35
N PHE A 102 -1.96 -16.37 -4.55
CA PHE A 102 -0.84 -15.48 -4.85
C PHE A 102 -0.60 -14.55 -3.67
N LEU A 103 0.57 -14.67 -3.02
CA LEU A 103 0.90 -13.83 -1.87
C LEU A 103 1.68 -12.60 -2.32
N VAL A 104 1.21 -11.43 -1.90
CA VAL A 104 1.86 -10.14 -2.10
C VAL A 104 2.22 -9.58 -0.74
N ASP A 105 3.50 -9.32 -0.50
CA ASP A 105 3.96 -8.68 0.72
C ASP A 105 4.62 -7.33 0.40
N ALA A 106 3.98 -6.26 0.86
CA ALA A 106 4.41 -4.88 0.68
C ALA A 106 4.87 -4.31 2.02
N THR A 107 6.18 -4.11 2.16
CA THR A 107 6.77 -3.40 3.29
C THR A 107 7.01 -1.93 2.94
N SER A 108 7.49 -1.13 3.89
CA SER A 108 7.87 0.27 3.61
C SER A 108 9.06 0.42 2.65
N SER A 109 9.74 -0.67 2.28
CA SER A 109 10.97 -0.64 1.47
C SER A 109 10.95 -1.60 0.28
N VAL A 110 10.20 -2.69 0.34
CA VAL A 110 10.23 -3.77 -0.67
C VAL A 110 8.83 -4.32 -0.91
N LEU A 111 8.54 -4.60 -2.18
CA LEU A 111 7.37 -5.36 -2.63
C LEU A 111 7.84 -6.74 -3.10
N THR A 112 7.30 -7.80 -2.51
CA THR A 112 7.64 -9.19 -2.86
C THR A 112 6.43 -9.99 -3.29
N PHE A 113 6.65 -10.93 -4.20
CA PHE A 113 5.65 -11.83 -4.75
C PHE A 113 6.03 -13.28 -4.46
N ASN A 114 5.06 -14.04 -3.97
CA ASN A 114 5.22 -15.45 -3.66
C ASN A 114 3.95 -16.20 -4.06
N PRO A 115 3.90 -16.79 -5.26
CA PRO A 115 2.82 -17.66 -5.63
C PRO A 115 2.89 -18.97 -4.82
N ASP A 116 1.74 -19.51 -4.45
CA ASP A 116 1.59 -20.70 -3.62
C ASP A 116 0.59 -21.69 -4.22
N VAL A 117 1.05 -22.92 -4.38
CA VAL A 117 0.28 -24.08 -4.87
C VAL A 117 0.39 -25.27 -3.91
N SER A 118 0.78 -25.02 -2.65
CA SER A 118 0.99 -26.06 -1.64
C SER A 118 -0.28 -26.55 -0.96
N ASP A 119 -1.42 -25.91 -1.22
CA ASP A 119 -2.70 -26.31 -0.65
C ASP A 119 -3.03 -27.79 -0.98
N PRO A 120 -3.49 -28.61 -0.02
CA PRO A 120 -3.83 -30.01 -0.28
C PRO A 120 -4.85 -30.19 -1.42
N GLY A 121 -5.74 -29.22 -1.65
CA GLY A 121 -6.63 -29.20 -2.80
C GLY A 121 -5.89 -29.17 -4.14
N CYS A 122 -4.72 -28.52 -4.22
CA CYS A 122 -3.88 -28.55 -5.43
C CYS A 122 -3.35 -29.96 -5.71
N SER A 123 -3.02 -30.75 -4.68
CA SER A 123 -2.52 -32.13 -4.85
C SER A 123 -3.58 -33.09 -5.44
N SER A 124 -4.87 -32.74 -5.30
CA SER A 124 -5.99 -33.49 -5.88
C SER A 124 -6.37 -33.04 -7.30
N SER A 125 -5.87 -31.88 -7.73
CA SER A 125 -6.04 -31.38 -9.10
C SER A 125 -4.94 -31.91 -10.01
N SER A 126 -5.25 -32.17 -11.28
CA SER A 126 -4.22 -32.52 -12.27
C SER A 126 -3.29 -31.34 -12.59
N ILE A 127 -3.78 -30.11 -12.40
CA ILE A 127 -3.08 -28.85 -12.63
C ILE A 127 -3.53 -27.84 -11.57
N CYS A 128 -2.58 -27.20 -10.87
CA CYS A 128 -2.83 -26.06 -9.99
C CYS A 128 -1.92 -24.91 -10.41
N SER A 129 -2.44 -23.69 -10.54
CA SER A 129 -1.65 -22.53 -10.96
C SER A 129 -1.96 -21.32 -10.08
N SER A 130 -0.91 -20.64 -9.64
CA SER A 130 -0.96 -19.32 -9.04
C SER A 130 -0.21 -18.38 -9.95
N SER A 131 -0.92 -17.39 -10.51
CA SER A 131 -0.41 -16.47 -11.53
C SER A 131 -0.92 -15.05 -11.29
N LEU A 132 0.00 -14.10 -11.28
CA LEU A 132 -0.32 -12.68 -11.32
C LEU A 132 0.18 -12.11 -12.64
N GLU A 133 -0.72 -11.43 -13.34
CA GLU A 133 -0.41 -10.83 -14.62
C GLU A 133 -0.59 -9.32 -14.59
N PHE A 134 0.37 -8.59 -15.19
CA PHE A 134 0.18 -7.19 -15.55
C PHE A 134 -0.13 -7.11 -17.03
N ILE A 135 -1.17 -6.37 -17.39
CA ILE A 135 -1.75 -6.35 -18.74
C ILE A 135 -1.98 -4.91 -19.22
N ASP A 136 -2.11 -4.75 -20.53
CA ASP A 136 -2.79 -3.59 -21.11
C ASP A 136 -4.30 -3.78 -20.96
N SER A 137 -4.94 -2.96 -20.12
CA SER A 137 -6.39 -3.01 -19.86
C SER A 137 -7.27 -2.88 -21.10
N SER A 138 -6.77 -2.26 -22.18
CA SER A 138 -7.53 -2.10 -23.43
C SER A 138 -7.58 -3.39 -24.26
N LEU A 139 -6.62 -4.31 -24.05
CA LEU A 139 -6.48 -5.55 -24.79
C LEU A 139 -6.73 -6.80 -23.93
N GLY A 140 -6.63 -6.67 -22.61
CA GLY A 140 -6.76 -7.79 -21.68
C GLY A 140 -5.71 -8.87 -21.92
N LEU A 141 -6.06 -10.12 -21.61
CA LEU A 141 -5.22 -11.30 -21.79
C LEU A 141 -4.85 -11.62 -23.26
N SER A 142 -5.57 -11.03 -24.22
CA SER A 142 -5.27 -11.16 -25.64
C SER A 142 -4.11 -10.25 -26.10
N GLY A 143 -3.75 -9.27 -25.27
CA GLY A 143 -2.69 -8.30 -25.53
C GLY A 143 -1.33 -8.67 -24.92
N PRO A 144 -0.43 -7.68 -24.87
CA PRO A 144 0.84 -7.82 -24.16
C PRO A 144 0.62 -8.03 -22.67
N ARG A 145 1.45 -8.88 -22.07
CA ARG A 145 1.41 -9.16 -20.65
C ARG A 145 2.76 -9.53 -20.08
N TYR A 146 2.94 -9.14 -18.83
CA TYR A 146 3.93 -9.75 -17.95
C TYR A 146 3.20 -10.72 -17.03
N SER A 147 3.76 -11.89 -16.80
CA SER A 147 3.22 -12.88 -15.87
C SER A 147 4.31 -13.42 -14.97
N ILE A 148 3.96 -13.65 -13.71
CA ILE A 148 4.79 -14.35 -12.75
C ILE A 148 3.93 -15.42 -12.08
N GLN A 149 4.38 -16.67 -12.14
CA GLN A 149 3.52 -17.79 -11.78
C GLN A 149 4.30 -18.97 -11.20
N LEU A 150 3.57 -19.78 -10.43
CA LEU A 150 3.94 -21.11 -9.99
C LEU A 150 2.83 -22.06 -10.43
N ALA A 151 3.17 -23.06 -11.22
CA ALA A 151 2.24 -24.12 -11.61
C ALA A 151 2.70 -25.45 -11.02
N SER A 152 1.77 -26.25 -10.49
CA SER A 152 2.00 -27.63 -10.12
C SER A 152 1.25 -28.54 -11.08
N VAL A 153 1.98 -29.40 -11.79
CA VAL A 153 1.43 -30.36 -12.74
C VAL A 153 1.94 -31.74 -12.34
N PHE A 154 1.02 -32.65 -12.02
CA PHE A 154 1.35 -33.99 -11.50
C PHE A 154 2.35 -34.00 -10.33
N GLY A 155 2.27 -32.99 -9.44
CA GLY A 155 3.15 -32.87 -8.26
C GLY A 155 4.53 -32.29 -8.54
N ILE A 156 4.81 -31.87 -9.77
CA ILE A 156 6.02 -31.15 -10.13
C ILE A 156 5.67 -29.67 -10.21
N SER A 157 6.37 -28.84 -9.43
CA SER A 157 6.16 -27.41 -9.41
C SER A 157 7.17 -26.70 -10.31
N GLU A 158 6.68 -25.84 -11.19
CA GLU A 158 7.47 -25.04 -12.12
C GLU A 158 7.19 -23.55 -11.89
N SER A 159 8.27 -22.79 -11.68
CA SER A 159 8.23 -21.34 -11.61
C SER A 159 8.47 -20.74 -12.99
N ILE A 160 7.66 -19.75 -13.35
CA ILE A 160 7.76 -19.06 -14.63
C ILE A 160 7.62 -17.55 -14.39
N GLU A 161 8.53 -16.79 -14.97
CA GLU A 161 8.42 -15.35 -15.19
C GLU A 161 8.45 -15.11 -16.70
N LEU A 162 7.39 -14.49 -17.22
CA LEU A 162 7.10 -14.36 -18.65
C LEU A 162 6.89 -12.89 -19.03
N GLY A 163 7.51 -12.49 -20.13
CA GLY A 163 7.14 -11.30 -20.88
C GLY A 163 6.64 -11.71 -22.26
N LEU A 164 5.43 -11.29 -22.62
CA LEU A 164 4.82 -11.57 -23.91
C LEU A 164 4.33 -10.28 -24.56
N ILE A 165 4.72 -10.06 -25.81
CA ILE A 165 4.09 -9.06 -26.68
C ILE A 165 3.58 -9.81 -27.91
N PRO A 166 2.26 -10.04 -28.05
CA PRO A 166 1.68 -10.70 -29.21
C PRO A 166 2.15 -10.05 -30.51
N ALA A 167 2.42 -10.88 -31.52
CA ALA A 167 3.06 -10.54 -32.80
C ALA A 167 4.59 -10.38 -32.80
N PHE A 168 5.25 -10.33 -31.64
CA PHE A 168 6.71 -10.28 -31.57
C PHE A 168 7.29 -11.60 -31.07
N THR A 169 7.26 -11.80 -29.75
CA THR A 169 7.88 -12.97 -29.10
C THR A 169 7.48 -13.03 -27.63
N SER A 170 7.79 -14.15 -27.00
CA SER A 170 7.75 -14.36 -25.55
C SER A 170 9.16 -14.65 -25.03
N VAL A 171 9.46 -14.16 -23.83
CA VAL A 171 10.71 -14.51 -23.13
C VAL A 171 10.34 -14.99 -21.75
N SER A 172 10.74 -16.21 -21.42
CA SER A 172 10.47 -16.82 -20.14
C SER A 172 11.75 -17.05 -19.32
N SER A 173 11.59 -17.18 -18.01
CA SER A 173 12.66 -17.61 -17.11
C SER A 173 12.07 -18.31 -15.90
N SER A 174 12.90 -19.03 -15.15
CA SER A 174 12.47 -19.69 -13.91
C SER A 174 12.98 -18.92 -12.69
N PRO A 175 12.15 -18.05 -12.08
CA PRO A 175 12.55 -17.31 -10.90
C PRO A 175 12.57 -18.20 -9.65
N ASN A 176 13.29 -17.75 -8.62
CA ASN A 176 13.22 -18.34 -7.28
C ASN A 176 12.28 -17.50 -6.43
N PHE A 177 11.27 -18.13 -5.82
CA PHE A 177 10.31 -17.46 -4.93
C PHE A 177 10.77 -17.48 -3.46
N PRO A 178 10.46 -16.45 -2.65
CA PRO A 178 9.75 -15.23 -3.02
C PRO A 178 10.62 -14.30 -3.88
N VAL A 179 9.99 -13.60 -4.81
CA VAL A 179 10.66 -12.67 -5.72
C VAL A 179 10.51 -11.24 -5.22
N THR A 180 11.62 -10.51 -5.13
CA THR A 180 11.58 -9.05 -4.94
C THR A 180 11.16 -8.39 -6.25
N PHE A 181 9.94 -7.86 -6.30
CA PHE A 181 9.37 -7.27 -7.50
C PHE A 181 9.75 -5.79 -7.67
N GLY A 182 9.77 -5.04 -6.57
CA GLY A 182 10.11 -3.62 -6.58
C GLY A 182 10.62 -3.10 -5.24
N THR A 183 11.21 -1.92 -5.28
CA THR A 183 11.71 -1.21 -4.09
C THR A 183 10.93 0.08 -3.90
N ALA A 184 10.61 0.42 -2.66
CA ALA A 184 9.84 1.62 -2.36
C ALA A 184 10.60 2.85 -2.87
N GLN A 185 9.89 3.70 -3.60
CA GLN A 185 10.39 5.02 -3.94
C GLN A 185 10.57 5.78 -2.62
N GLN A 186 11.81 6.15 -2.32
CA GLN A 186 12.07 7.01 -1.16
C GLN A 186 11.36 8.34 -1.42
N GLN A 187 10.30 8.59 -0.67
CA GLN A 187 9.72 9.92 -0.62
C GLN A 187 10.81 10.86 -0.07
N PRO A 188 11.18 11.95 -0.77
CA PRO A 188 12.05 12.96 -0.20
C PRO A 188 11.48 13.34 1.17
N ALA A 189 12.33 13.46 2.19
CA ALA A 189 11.88 13.89 3.51
C ALA A 189 11.03 15.15 3.33
N THR A 190 9.72 15.04 3.59
CA THR A 190 8.84 16.20 3.57
C THR A 190 9.35 17.11 4.67
N SER A 191 9.99 18.22 4.30
CA SER A 191 10.35 19.25 5.27
C SER A 191 9.04 19.73 5.88
N VAL A 192 8.77 19.27 7.10
CA VAL A 192 7.71 19.81 7.94
C VAL A 192 7.93 21.33 7.97
N PRO A 193 6.98 22.16 7.51
CA PRO A 193 7.09 23.58 7.76
C PRO A 193 7.08 23.76 9.27
N GLU A 194 8.14 24.34 9.83
CA GLU A 194 8.14 24.76 11.23
C GLU A 194 6.84 25.57 11.47
N PRO A 195 6.09 25.29 12.55
CA PRO A 195 4.99 26.15 12.90
C PRO A 195 5.57 27.54 13.14
N THR A 196 5.25 28.47 12.24
CA THR A 196 5.58 29.88 12.42
C THR A 196 4.85 30.35 13.67
N ALA A 197 5.58 30.40 14.79
CA ALA A 197 5.08 30.97 16.03
C ALA A 197 4.96 32.49 15.84
N THR A 198 3.88 32.94 15.19
CA THR A 198 3.42 34.32 15.28
C THR A 198 2.81 34.51 16.67
N VAL A 199 3.66 34.67 17.68
CA VAL A 199 3.21 35.22 18.96
C VAL A 199 3.14 36.73 18.78
N GLY A 200 1.93 37.22 18.54
CA GLY A 200 1.62 38.64 18.54
C GLY A 200 2.01 39.26 19.88
N LEU A 201 2.82 40.32 19.85
CA LEU A 201 2.97 41.24 20.97
C LEU A 201 1.62 41.95 21.18
N LEU A 202 0.80 41.40 22.07
CA LEU A 202 -0.30 42.13 22.67
C LEU A 202 0.28 43.19 23.61
N GLY A 203 0.21 44.45 23.16
CA GLY A 203 0.40 45.59 24.04
C GLY A 203 -0.73 45.68 25.06
N LEU A 204 -0.37 46.02 26.29
CA LEU A 204 -1.23 46.69 27.26
C LEU A 204 -0.31 47.54 28.15
N GLY A 205 -0.58 48.85 28.16
CA GLY A 205 0.32 49.86 28.66
C GLY A 205 0.38 50.00 30.17
N LEU A 206 1.41 50.73 30.60
CA LEU A 206 1.42 51.49 31.84
C LEU A 206 1.79 52.93 31.53
N LEU A 207 0.96 53.82 32.08
CA LEU A 207 0.93 55.27 31.95
C LEU A 207 2.06 55.97 32.70
N GLY A 208 2.50 57.12 32.16
CA GLY A 208 3.04 58.27 32.89
C GLY A 208 4.53 58.18 33.26
N VAL A 209 5.34 59.24 33.21
CA VAL A 209 5.13 60.70 33.19
C VAL A 209 6.43 61.34 32.68
N GLY A 210 6.33 62.39 31.83
CA GLY A 210 7.22 63.57 31.71
C GLY A 210 8.75 63.39 31.55
N SER A 211 9.49 64.17 30.77
CA SER A 211 9.28 65.52 30.24
C SER A 211 10.40 65.85 29.25
N ALA A 212 10.04 66.69 28.27
CA ALA A 212 10.84 67.76 27.66
C ALA A 212 12.08 67.44 26.79
N LEU A 213 11.88 67.73 25.49
CA LEU A 213 12.79 68.35 24.52
C LEU A 213 14.07 69.01 25.10
N LYS A 214 15.21 68.85 24.40
CA LYS A 214 15.81 69.97 23.62
C LYS A 214 16.90 69.48 22.65
N ARG A 215 16.71 69.84 21.38
CA ARG A 215 17.65 69.71 20.26
C ARG A 215 18.63 70.88 20.25
N MET A 216 19.93 70.61 20.29
CA MET A 216 21.04 71.46 19.82
C MET A 216 22.17 70.47 19.43
N GLY A 217 22.81 70.45 18.26
CA GLY A 217 23.01 71.47 17.26
C GLY A 217 24.39 72.12 17.41
N LYS A 218 25.49 71.40 17.15
CA LYS A 218 26.57 71.70 16.18
C LYS A 218 27.74 70.74 16.40
#